data_AF-A0A3P6U849-F1
#
_entry.id   AF-A0A3P6U849-F1
#
_cell.length_a   1.000
_cell.length_b   1.000
_cell.length_c   1.000
_cell.angle_alpha   90.00
_cell.angle_beta   90.00
_cell.angle_gamma   90.00
#
_symmetry.space_group_name_H-M   'P 1'
#
loop_
_entity.id
_entity.type
_entity.pdbx_description
1 polymer ?
#
loop_
_entity_poly.entity_id
_entity_poly.type
_entity_poly.pdbx_seq_one_letter_code
_entity_poly.pdbx_strand_id
1 'polypeptide(L)'
;MSQSLINEKNASEQRLPENCRYRYVIRRLAKSSDGVTTTDLELLRKTFIERFNNCKEHWERIYELKSAIYAINEIQICSRDFQWLTQYQYILNWCYCQIRFISNPAERLRLFLEVKGKYQRMFEMLSDIDDVDKLTSYLHWSQLCYQYAEHVDRESLSWCVDVIINAKNALFESSSSRSSTLSGRTDSSESYRSASLNGASGSERMKSVGWMNRRRVQIATVGLIQSNVLKAENVYVCFLKRQLKAIL
;
A
#
# COMPACT_ATOMS: atom_id res chain seq x y z
N MET A 1 -15.74 -33.60 21.64
CA MET A 1 -16.45 -33.11 20.43
C MET A 1 -15.40 -32.74 19.41
N SER A 2 -15.45 -33.38 18.25
CA SER A 2 -14.31 -33.77 17.43
C SER A 2 -13.66 -32.62 16.64
N GLN A 3 -12.34 -32.54 16.75
CA GLN A 3 -11.44 -31.74 15.88
C GLN A 3 -11.60 -32.06 14.37
N SER A 4 -12.29 -33.16 14.02
CA SER A 4 -12.59 -33.52 12.63
C SER A 4 -13.61 -32.58 11.96
N LEU A 5 -14.60 -32.06 12.70
CA LEU A 5 -15.65 -31.19 12.13
C LEU A 5 -15.17 -29.75 11.85
N ILE A 6 -14.13 -29.30 12.55
CA ILE A 6 -13.49 -28.00 12.31
C ILE A 6 -12.52 -28.08 11.12
N ASN A 7 -11.83 -29.22 10.95
CA ASN A 7 -10.98 -29.45 9.79
C ASN A 7 -11.78 -29.71 8.51
N GLU A 8 -12.95 -30.36 8.58
CA GLU A 8 -13.79 -30.59 7.39
C GLU A 8 -14.48 -29.32 6.89
N LYS A 9 -14.87 -28.38 7.77
CA LYS A 9 -15.39 -27.07 7.34
C LYS A 9 -14.32 -26.16 6.71
N ASN A 10 -13.08 -26.24 7.17
CA ASN A 10 -11.96 -25.48 6.59
C ASN A 10 -11.46 -26.10 5.26
N ALA A 11 -11.68 -27.39 5.02
CA ALA A 11 -11.26 -28.06 3.80
C ALA A 11 -12.21 -27.83 2.61
N SER A 12 -13.47 -27.45 2.85
CA SER A 12 -14.49 -27.25 1.80
C SER A 12 -14.48 -25.86 1.14
N GLU A 13 -13.76 -24.86 1.68
CA GLU A 13 -13.76 -23.49 1.15
C GLU A 13 -12.45 -23.03 0.47
N GLN A 14 -11.46 -23.92 0.30
CA GLN A 14 -10.16 -23.57 -0.29
C GLN A 14 -9.80 -24.42 -1.53
N ARG A 15 -10.77 -24.82 -2.33
CA ARG A 15 -10.48 -25.39 -3.66
C ARG A 15 -10.95 -24.43 -4.73
N LEU A 16 -10.01 -24.01 -5.60
CA LEU A 16 -10.30 -23.40 -6.90
C LEU A 16 -11.56 -24.02 -7.50
N PRO A 17 -12.56 -23.23 -7.92
CA PRO A 17 -13.54 -23.74 -8.87
C PRO A 17 -12.76 -24.39 -10.01
N GLU A 18 -13.13 -25.60 -10.43
CA GLU A 18 -12.36 -26.33 -11.47
C GLU A 18 -12.13 -25.50 -12.73
N ASN A 19 -13.01 -24.53 -12.96
CA ASN A 19 -13.03 -23.57 -14.06
C ASN A 19 -12.31 -22.23 -13.82
N CYS A 20 -11.59 -22.04 -12.71
CA CYS A 20 -10.86 -20.79 -12.47
C CYS A 20 -9.81 -20.57 -13.59
N ARG A 21 -10.08 -19.59 -14.45
CA ARG A 21 -9.28 -19.32 -15.66
C ARG A 21 -7.85 -18.88 -15.38
N TYR A 22 -7.56 -18.44 -14.15
CA TYR A 22 -6.20 -18.07 -13.72
C TYR A 22 -5.39 -19.24 -13.18
N ARG A 23 -5.97 -20.45 -13.11
CA ARG A 23 -5.29 -21.67 -12.65
C ARG A 23 -4.02 -21.97 -13.44
N TYR A 24 -3.99 -21.70 -14.74
CA TYR A 24 -2.78 -21.83 -15.56
C TYR A 24 -1.70 -20.84 -15.11
N VAL A 25 -2.08 -19.59 -14.80
CA VAL A 25 -1.14 -18.58 -14.31
C VAL A 25 -0.61 -18.97 -12.94
N ILE A 26 -1.48 -19.32 -11.99
CA ILE A 26 -1.08 -19.79 -10.66
C ILE A 26 -0.15 -21.02 -10.74
N ARG A 27 -0.45 -22.00 -11.61
CA ARG A 27 0.39 -23.18 -11.83
C ARG A 27 1.72 -22.88 -12.50
N ARG A 28 1.78 -21.85 -13.37
CA ARG A 28 3.02 -21.40 -14.00
C ARG A 28 3.89 -20.66 -12.97
N LEU A 29 3.29 -19.81 -12.14
CA LEU A 29 3.97 -19.09 -11.05
C LEU A 29 4.50 -20.03 -9.97
N ALA A 30 3.80 -21.13 -9.68
CA ALA A 30 4.26 -22.15 -8.72
C ALA A 30 5.40 -23.03 -9.23
N LYS A 31 5.75 -22.96 -10.53
CA LYS A 31 6.75 -23.81 -11.19
C LYS A 31 8.02 -23.08 -11.63
N SER A 32 8.06 -21.74 -11.59
CA SER A 32 9.27 -20.99 -11.94
C SER A 32 10.29 -21.05 -10.81
N SER A 33 11.53 -21.42 -11.13
CA SER A 33 12.68 -21.37 -10.21
C SER A 33 12.91 -19.96 -9.65
N ASP A 34 12.55 -18.94 -10.42
CA ASP A 34 12.83 -17.53 -10.14
C ASP A 34 11.67 -16.83 -9.38
N GLY A 35 10.62 -17.57 -9.02
CA GLY A 35 9.42 -17.00 -8.42
C GLY A 35 8.62 -16.11 -9.37
N VAL A 36 7.71 -15.29 -8.82
CA VAL A 36 6.90 -14.32 -9.58
C VAL A 36 7.71 -13.05 -9.79
N THR A 37 7.87 -12.58 -11.03
CA THR A 37 8.63 -11.34 -11.32
C THR A 37 7.73 -10.09 -11.29
N THR A 38 8.35 -8.90 -11.24
CA THR A 38 7.65 -7.62 -11.34
C THR A 38 6.87 -7.50 -12.67
N THR A 39 7.43 -8.00 -13.77
CA THR A 39 6.78 -8.03 -15.08
C THR A 39 5.56 -8.97 -15.10
N ASP A 40 5.66 -10.12 -14.43
CA ASP A 40 4.51 -11.04 -14.28
C ASP A 40 3.36 -10.37 -13.53
N LEU A 41 3.66 -9.65 -12.43
CA LEU A 41 2.66 -8.89 -11.69
C LEU A 41 2.03 -7.78 -12.55
N GLU A 42 2.83 -7.05 -13.33
CA GLU A 42 2.31 -6.01 -14.21
C GLU A 42 1.37 -6.60 -15.28
N LEU A 43 1.74 -7.73 -15.88
CA LEU A 43 0.92 -8.43 -16.87
C LEU A 43 -0.39 -8.95 -16.25
N LEU A 44 -0.30 -9.54 -15.06
CA LEU A 44 -1.46 -9.97 -14.27
C LEU A 44 -2.42 -8.81 -14.01
N ARG A 45 -1.89 -7.68 -13.54
CA ARG A 45 -2.67 -6.46 -13.30
C ARG A 45 -3.44 -6.02 -14.54
N LYS A 46 -2.74 -5.89 -15.67
CA LYS A 46 -3.36 -5.49 -16.95
C LYS A 46 -4.46 -6.47 -17.36
N THR A 47 -4.18 -7.77 -17.26
CA THR A 47 -5.11 -8.84 -17.63
C THR A 47 -6.37 -8.82 -16.76
N PHE A 48 -6.24 -8.66 -15.44
CA PHE A 48 -7.39 -8.60 -14.54
C PHE A 48 -8.26 -7.38 -14.82
N ILE A 49 -7.65 -6.21 -14.99
CA ILE A 49 -8.36 -4.96 -15.27
C ILE A 49 -9.09 -5.03 -16.61
N GLU A 50 -8.41 -5.49 -17.67
CA GLU A 50 -8.99 -5.63 -19.00
C GLU A 50 -10.22 -6.54 -18.99
N ARG A 51 -10.11 -7.72 -18.35
CA ARG A 51 -11.22 -8.67 -18.27
C ARG A 51 -12.39 -8.12 -17.47
N PHE A 52 -12.12 -7.48 -16.33
CA PHE A 52 -13.15 -6.83 -15.54
C PHE A 52 -13.90 -5.75 -16.36
N ASN A 53 -13.18 -4.94 -17.12
CA ASN A 53 -13.76 -3.90 -17.96
C ASN A 53 -14.61 -4.47 -19.12
N ASN A 54 -14.27 -5.67 -19.60
CA ASN A 54 -15.02 -6.37 -20.64
C ASN A 54 -16.27 -7.10 -20.12
N CYS A 55 -16.47 -7.20 -18.81
CA CYS A 55 -17.67 -7.78 -18.21
C CYS A 55 -18.88 -6.86 -18.43
N LYS A 56 -19.95 -7.43 -19.00
CA LYS A 56 -21.20 -6.71 -19.26
C LYS A 56 -22.15 -6.82 -18.08
N GLU A 57 -22.18 -7.99 -17.46
CA GLU A 57 -23.10 -8.30 -16.37
C GLU A 57 -22.46 -8.15 -14.99
N HIS A 58 -23.30 -7.87 -13.99
CA HIS A 58 -22.85 -7.72 -12.60
C HIS A 58 -22.22 -9.00 -12.03
N TRP A 59 -22.81 -10.16 -12.33
CA TRP A 59 -22.31 -11.45 -11.84
C TRP A 59 -20.95 -11.81 -12.45
N GLU A 60 -20.70 -11.43 -13.72
CA GLU A 60 -19.41 -11.62 -14.39
C GLU A 60 -18.31 -10.84 -13.66
N ARG A 61 -18.59 -9.58 -13.30
CA ARG A 61 -17.66 -8.73 -12.54
C ARG A 61 -17.32 -9.33 -11.18
N ILE A 62 -18.33 -9.83 -10.45
CA ILE A 62 -18.09 -10.53 -9.17
C ILE A 62 -17.22 -11.76 -9.39
N TYR A 63 -17.53 -12.58 -10.40
CA TYR A 63 -16.78 -13.79 -10.70
C TYR A 63 -15.33 -13.51 -11.06
N GLU A 64 -15.07 -12.51 -11.91
CA GLU A 64 -13.71 -12.12 -12.30
C GLU A 64 -12.92 -11.57 -11.12
N LEU A 65 -13.52 -10.72 -10.26
CA LEU A 65 -12.84 -10.22 -9.06
C LEU A 65 -12.55 -11.33 -8.05
N LYS A 66 -13.51 -12.24 -7.78
CA LYS A 66 -13.27 -13.37 -6.88
C LYS A 66 -12.16 -14.28 -7.41
N SER A 67 -12.13 -14.50 -8.72
CA SER A 67 -11.08 -15.28 -9.39
C SER A 67 -9.71 -14.58 -9.34
N ALA A 68 -9.67 -13.26 -9.52
CA ALA A 68 -8.45 -12.46 -9.40
C ALA A 68 -7.91 -12.47 -7.97
N ILE A 69 -8.76 -12.21 -6.96
CA ILE A 69 -8.40 -12.25 -5.53
C ILE A 69 -7.84 -13.62 -5.16
N TYR A 70 -8.51 -14.69 -5.58
CA TYR A 70 -8.01 -16.04 -5.37
C TYR A 70 -6.60 -16.18 -5.95
N ALA A 71 -6.39 -15.80 -7.22
CA ALA A 71 -5.09 -15.93 -7.88
C ALA A 71 -3.99 -15.10 -7.20
N ILE A 72 -4.29 -13.88 -6.77
CA ILE A 72 -3.34 -13.01 -6.06
C ILE A 72 -2.99 -13.58 -4.69
N ASN A 73 -3.96 -14.18 -4.00
CA ASN A 73 -3.72 -14.74 -2.68
C ASN A 73 -2.83 -15.98 -2.69
N GLU A 74 -2.77 -16.71 -3.81
CA GLU A 74 -1.83 -17.81 -4.03
C GLU A 74 -0.40 -17.32 -4.27
N ILE A 75 -0.20 -16.06 -4.64
CA ILE A 75 1.14 -15.48 -4.80
C ILE A 75 1.76 -15.33 -3.42
N GLN A 76 2.87 -16.04 -3.19
CA GLN A 76 3.68 -15.86 -2.01
C GLN A 76 4.40 -14.52 -2.08
N ILE A 77 4.34 -13.76 -0.99
CA ILE A 77 5.07 -12.50 -0.84
C ILE A 77 6.51 -12.88 -0.51
N CYS A 78 7.40 -12.80 -1.51
CA CYS A 78 8.79 -13.31 -1.41
C CYS A 78 9.87 -12.29 -1.78
N SER A 79 9.49 -11.10 -2.23
CA SER A 79 10.44 -10.07 -2.69
C SER A 79 10.37 -8.82 -1.82
N ARG A 80 11.55 -8.32 -1.44
CA ARG A 80 11.73 -7.00 -0.83
C ARG A 80 11.89 -5.88 -1.87
N ASP A 81 11.90 -6.22 -3.16
CA ASP A 81 11.99 -5.22 -4.23
C ASP A 81 10.78 -4.27 -4.19
N PHE A 82 11.06 -2.97 -4.18
CA PHE A 82 10.03 -1.95 -4.07
C PHE A 82 9.10 -1.94 -5.28
N GLN A 83 9.63 -2.18 -6.50
CA GLN A 83 8.79 -2.21 -7.69
C GLN A 83 7.86 -3.42 -7.69
N TRP A 84 8.38 -4.59 -7.29
CA TRP A 84 7.57 -5.79 -7.09
C TRP A 84 6.43 -5.57 -6.10
N LEU A 85 6.75 -5.06 -4.90
CA LEU A 85 5.76 -4.80 -3.84
C LEU A 85 4.72 -3.79 -4.28
N THR A 86 5.15 -2.73 -4.97
CA THR A 86 4.25 -1.72 -5.54
C THR A 86 3.26 -2.36 -6.51
N GLN A 87 3.71 -3.19 -7.46
CA GLN A 87 2.79 -3.87 -8.38
C GLN A 87 1.83 -4.80 -7.64
N TYR A 88 2.32 -5.59 -6.68
CA TYR A 88 1.48 -6.49 -5.89
C TYR A 88 0.39 -5.71 -5.12
N GLN A 89 0.78 -4.63 -4.43
CA GLN A 89 -0.13 -3.76 -3.68
C GLN A 89 -1.15 -3.07 -4.59
N TYR A 90 -0.76 -2.62 -5.79
CA TYR A 90 -1.72 -2.03 -6.73
C TYR A 90 -2.83 -3.01 -7.11
N ILE A 91 -2.47 -4.25 -7.43
CA ILE A 91 -3.45 -5.28 -7.80
C ILE A 91 -4.34 -5.59 -6.60
N LEU A 92 -3.74 -5.77 -5.43
CA LEU A 92 -4.44 -6.06 -4.18
C LEU A 92 -5.45 -4.95 -3.87
N ASN A 93 -5.03 -3.69 -3.80
CA ASN A 93 -5.92 -2.56 -3.55
C ASN A 93 -7.03 -2.46 -4.58
N TRP A 94 -6.71 -2.61 -5.86
CA TRP A 94 -7.72 -2.54 -6.91
C TRP A 94 -8.78 -3.63 -6.71
N CYS A 95 -8.38 -4.89 -6.54
CA CYS A 95 -9.33 -5.99 -6.37
C CYS A 95 -10.22 -5.81 -5.14
N TYR A 96 -9.63 -5.50 -3.97
CA TYR A 96 -10.38 -5.36 -2.73
C TYR A 96 -11.26 -4.09 -2.73
N CYS A 97 -10.80 -2.98 -3.31
CA CYS A 97 -11.66 -1.82 -3.49
C CYS A 97 -12.86 -2.14 -4.40
N GLN A 98 -12.62 -2.75 -5.57
CA GLN A 98 -13.69 -3.04 -6.52
C GLN A 98 -14.71 -4.03 -5.94
N ILE A 99 -14.24 -5.12 -5.31
CA ILE A 99 -15.14 -6.16 -4.83
C ILE A 99 -16.02 -5.65 -3.71
N ARG A 100 -15.51 -4.77 -2.84
CA ARG A 100 -16.28 -4.14 -1.76
C ARG A 100 -17.57 -3.48 -2.25
N PHE A 101 -17.53 -2.83 -3.41
CA PHE A 101 -18.66 -2.08 -3.96
C PHE A 101 -19.71 -2.98 -4.62
N ILE A 102 -19.30 -4.12 -5.16
CA ILE A 102 -20.19 -5.00 -5.93
C ILE A 102 -20.59 -6.29 -5.19
N SER A 103 -19.90 -6.65 -4.10
CA SER A 103 -20.19 -7.84 -3.31
C SER A 103 -21.24 -7.61 -2.23
N ASN A 104 -21.75 -8.71 -1.67
CA ASN A 104 -22.63 -8.68 -0.51
C ASN A 104 -21.91 -8.02 0.68
N PRO A 105 -22.56 -7.06 1.39
CA PRO A 105 -22.01 -6.47 2.61
C PRO A 105 -21.55 -7.49 3.66
N ALA A 106 -22.21 -8.65 3.76
CA ALA A 106 -21.85 -9.72 4.69
C ALA A 106 -20.45 -10.31 4.44
N GLU A 107 -19.91 -10.20 3.22
CA GLU A 107 -18.56 -10.69 2.89
C GLU A 107 -17.45 -9.69 3.27
N ARG A 108 -17.79 -8.43 3.57
CA ARG A 108 -16.79 -7.35 3.70
C ARG A 108 -15.83 -7.56 4.87
N LEU A 109 -16.30 -8.08 6.00
CA LEU A 109 -15.43 -8.40 7.13
C LEU A 109 -14.39 -9.46 6.75
N ARG A 110 -14.83 -10.54 6.08
CA ARG A 110 -13.93 -11.60 5.59
C ARG A 110 -12.88 -11.03 4.65
N LEU A 111 -13.31 -10.22 3.69
CA LEU A 111 -12.42 -9.56 2.72
C LEU A 111 -11.42 -8.63 3.41
N PHE A 112 -11.85 -7.87 4.42
CA PHE A 112 -10.97 -6.99 5.20
C PHE A 112 -9.90 -7.79 5.95
N LEU A 113 -10.28 -8.86 6.66
CA LEU A 113 -9.34 -9.71 7.39
C LEU A 113 -8.33 -10.39 6.46
N GLU A 114 -8.78 -10.83 5.29
CA GLU A 114 -7.94 -11.46 4.27
C GLU A 114 -6.88 -10.49 3.74
N VAL A 115 -7.27 -9.27 3.37
CA VAL A 115 -6.32 -8.25 2.89
C VAL A 115 -5.43 -7.73 4.00
N LYS A 116 -5.94 -7.60 5.24
CA LYS A 116 -5.15 -7.25 6.43
C LYS A 116 -3.99 -8.22 6.62
N GLY A 117 -4.26 -9.53 6.56
CA GLY A 117 -3.21 -10.55 6.71
C GLY A 117 -2.13 -10.47 5.63
N LYS A 118 -2.46 -10.02 4.42
CA LYS A 118 -1.46 -9.77 3.36
C LYS A 118 -0.61 -8.54 3.66
N TYR A 119 -1.21 -7.44 4.12
CA TYR A 119 -0.45 -6.25 4.51
C TYR A 119 0.43 -6.47 5.73
N GLN A 120 -0.04 -7.23 6.72
CA GLN A 120 0.76 -7.61 7.87
C GLN A 120 2.07 -8.28 7.43
N ARG A 121 2.00 -9.29 6.54
CA ARG A 121 3.20 -9.95 6.00
C ARG A 121 4.10 -8.98 5.23
N MET A 122 3.53 -8.07 4.44
CA MET A 122 4.34 -7.06 3.74
C MET A 122 5.06 -6.13 4.73
N PHE A 123 4.40 -5.72 5.80
CA PHE A 123 5.00 -4.86 6.83
C PHE A 123 6.08 -5.60 7.63
N GLU A 124 5.87 -6.88 7.94
CA GLU A 124 6.89 -7.74 8.55
C GLU A 124 8.14 -7.85 7.66
N MET A 125 8.00 -7.97 6.34
CA MET A 125 9.16 -7.98 5.45
C MET A 125 9.86 -6.62 5.32
N LEU A 126 9.12 -5.54 5.56
CA LEU A 126 9.59 -4.15 5.48
C LEU A 126 10.03 -3.60 6.85
N SER A 127 10.14 -4.45 7.88
CA SER A 127 10.55 -4.04 9.24
C SER A 127 11.88 -3.32 9.27
N ASP A 128 12.80 -3.74 8.40
CA ASP A 128 14.18 -3.28 8.36
C ASP A 128 14.36 -2.07 7.41
N ILE A 129 13.28 -1.64 6.76
CA ILE A 129 13.27 -0.55 5.78
C ILE A 129 12.84 0.75 6.47
N ASP A 130 13.53 1.84 6.12
CA ASP A 130 13.24 3.18 6.63
C ASP A 130 11.76 3.56 6.44
N ASP A 131 11.17 4.19 7.46
CA ASP A 131 9.75 4.52 7.47
C ASP A 131 9.35 5.42 6.30
N VAL A 132 10.25 6.28 5.82
CA VAL A 132 10.00 7.16 4.68
C VAL A 132 9.90 6.35 3.37
N ASP A 133 10.70 5.30 3.23
CA ASP A 133 10.76 4.50 2.00
C ASP A 133 9.59 3.52 1.87
N LYS A 134 8.94 3.16 2.99
CA LYS A 134 7.72 2.34 2.97
C LYS A 134 6.41 3.15 2.97
N LEU A 135 6.45 4.48 2.92
CA LEU A 135 5.25 5.35 2.92
C LEU A 135 4.20 4.96 1.86
N THR A 136 4.62 4.54 0.67
CA THR A 136 3.68 4.11 -0.39
C THR A 136 2.86 2.89 0.04
N SER A 137 3.49 1.91 0.70
CA SER A 137 2.82 0.72 1.23
C SER A 137 1.76 1.09 2.27
N TYR A 138 2.07 2.04 3.15
CA TYR A 138 1.13 2.50 4.16
C TYR A 138 0.05 3.42 3.59
N LEU A 139 0.32 4.19 2.54
CA LEU A 139 -0.72 4.91 1.80
C LEU A 139 -1.77 3.94 1.25
N HIS A 140 -1.29 2.90 0.59
CA HIS A 140 -2.12 1.82 0.06
C HIS A 140 -2.95 1.13 1.15
N TRP A 141 -2.34 0.78 2.28
CA TRP A 141 -3.07 0.23 3.42
C TRP A 141 -4.12 1.20 3.99
N SER A 142 -3.75 2.46 4.21
CA SER A 142 -4.67 3.47 4.76
C SER A 142 -5.89 3.70 3.86
N GLN A 143 -5.74 3.56 2.53
CA GLN A 143 -6.85 3.62 1.59
C GLN A 143 -7.82 2.47 1.84
N LEU A 144 -7.35 1.24 2.03
CA LEU A 144 -8.20 0.10 2.38
C LEU A 144 -8.84 0.26 3.76
N CYS A 145 -8.12 0.75 4.76
CA CYS A 145 -8.69 1.07 6.07
C CYS A 145 -9.86 2.06 5.95
N TYR A 146 -9.72 3.08 5.10
CA TYR A 146 -10.81 4.01 4.83
C TYR A 146 -11.97 3.36 4.07
N GLN A 147 -11.69 2.56 3.04
CA GLN A 147 -12.75 1.87 2.30
C GLN A 147 -13.53 0.93 3.23
N TYR A 148 -12.84 0.11 4.02
CA TYR A 148 -13.45 -0.85 4.94
C TYR A 148 -13.63 -0.30 6.36
N ALA A 149 -13.88 1.01 6.51
CA ALA A 149 -13.90 1.66 7.81
C ALA A 149 -14.97 1.12 8.77
N GLU A 150 -16.01 0.45 8.27
CA GLU A 150 -16.99 -0.28 9.11
C GLU A 150 -16.39 -1.50 9.86
N HIS A 151 -15.23 -1.99 9.44
CA HIS A 151 -14.57 -3.18 9.95
C HIS A 151 -13.12 -2.95 10.41
N VAL A 152 -12.61 -1.72 10.23
CA VAL A 152 -11.24 -1.40 10.61
C VAL A 152 -11.06 -1.50 12.12
N ASP A 153 -9.98 -2.14 12.55
CA ASP A 153 -9.61 -2.26 13.96
C ASP A 153 -8.50 -1.25 14.35
N ARG A 154 -8.31 -1.09 15.67
CA ARG A 154 -7.33 -0.15 16.22
C ARG A 154 -5.90 -0.46 15.80
N GLU A 155 -5.56 -1.74 15.69
CA GLU A 155 -4.23 -2.19 15.25
C GLU A 155 -3.94 -1.76 13.81
N SER A 156 -4.93 -1.91 12.92
CA SER A 156 -4.83 -1.49 11.52
C SER A 156 -4.54 0.00 11.37
N LEU A 157 -5.17 0.82 12.22
CA LEU A 157 -4.96 2.27 12.24
C LEU A 157 -3.65 2.64 12.93
N SER A 158 -3.23 1.92 13.99
CA SER A 158 -1.97 2.20 14.69
C SER A 158 -0.78 2.02 13.77
N TRP A 159 -0.77 1.00 12.91
CA TRP A 159 0.26 0.85 11.86
C TRP A 159 0.42 2.12 11.02
N CYS A 160 -0.68 2.79 10.64
CA CYS A 160 -0.65 4.03 9.88
C CYS A 160 -0.17 5.22 10.72
N VAL A 161 -0.57 5.30 11.98
CA VAL A 161 -0.16 6.37 12.90
C VAL A 161 1.34 6.30 13.19
N ASP A 162 1.87 5.10 13.43
CA ASP A 162 3.27 4.88 13.75
C ASP A 162 4.18 5.32 12.59
N VAL A 163 3.85 4.91 11.35
CA VAL A 163 4.63 5.35 10.18
C VAL A 163 4.54 6.86 9.95
N ILE A 164 3.38 7.48 10.23
CA ILE A 164 3.24 8.94 10.11
C ILE A 164 4.19 9.64 11.08
N ILE A 165 4.22 9.21 12.34
CA ILE A 165 5.06 9.81 13.38
C ILE A 165 6.52 9.66 12.99
N ASN A 166 6.96 8.46 12.67
CA ASN A 166 8.36 8.19 12.38
C ASN A 166 8.82 8.89 11.09
N ALA A 167 8.01 8.84 10.03
CA ALA A 167 8.35 9.52 8.78
C ALA A 167 8.37 11.04 8.94
N LYS A 168 7.48 11.63 9.77
CA LYS A 168 7.56 13.06 10.09
C LYS A 168 8.88 13.39 10.78
N ASN A 169 9.26 12.64 11.82
CA ASN A 169 10.51 12.88 12.53
C ASN A 169 11.70 12.82 11.56
N ALA A 170 11.78 11.76 10.74
CA ALA A 170 12.83 11.61 9.73
C ALA A 170 12.84 12.75 8.69
N LEU A 171 11.67 13.18 8.21
CA LEU A 171 11.56 14.21 7.16
C LEU A 171 11.75 15.63 7.68
N PHE A 172 11.49 15.92 8.96
CA PHE A 172 11.53 17.28 9.52
C PHE A 172 12.77 17.53 10.40
N GLU A 173 13.30 16.54 11.10
CA GLU A 173 14.49 16.69 11.96
C GLU A 173 15.79 16.72 11.15
N SER A 174 15.84 16.03 10.01
CA SER A 174 16.99 16.03 9.10
C SER A 174 17.26 17.41 8.44
N SER A 175 16.36 18.39 8.57
CA SER A 175 16.61 19.79 8.16
C SER A 175 17.44 20.61 9.16
N SER A 176 17.59 20.16 10.41
CA SER A 176 18.20 20.96 11.48
C SER A 176 19.74 20.96 11.44
N SER A 177 20.36 20.01 10.73
CA SER A 177 21.83 19.84 10.71
C SER A 177 22.57 20.59 9.60
N ARG A 178 21.97 21.64 9.01
CA ARG A 178 22.71 22.63 8.22
C ARG A 178 22.94 23.90 9.04
N SER A 179 23.74 23.77 10.09
CA SER A 179 24.51 24.89 10.62
C SER A 179 25.53 25.27 9.55
N SER A 180 25.14 26.13 8.62
CA SER A 180 26.12 26.96 7.92
C SER A 180 26.63 27.96 8.96
N THR A 181 27.76 27.64 9.57
CA THR A 181 28.62 28.61 10.25
C THR A 181 28.97 29.71 9.24
N LEU A 182 28.14 30.75 9.18
CA LEU A 182 28.51 32.03 8.59
C LEU A 182 29.34 32.77 9.66
N SER A 183 30.53 32.26 9.96
CA SER A 183 31.48 32.91 10.87
C SER A 183 32.69 33.41 10.09
N GLY A 184 32.82 34.73 10.05
CA GLY A 184 34.10 35.42 9.88
C GLY A 184 34.39 35.98 8.50
N ARG A 185 34.11 37.27 8.30
CA ARG A 185 35.18 38.28 8.29
C ARG A 185 34.62 39.71 8.22
N THR A 186 35.15 40.52 9.10
CA THR A 186 35.08 41.97 9.18
C THR A 186 35.76 42.64 7.98
N ASP A 187 35.25 43.82 7.66
CA ASP A 187 35.87 45.01 7.07
C ASP A 187 36.13 45.17 5.57
N SER A 188 35.76 46.39 5.15
CA SER A 188 36.21 47.22 4.01
C SER A 188 35.65 46.97 2.60
N SER A 189 34.87 47.96 2.15
CA SER A 189 34.65 48.30 0.73
C SER A 189 35.97 48.46 0.01
N GLU A 190 36.20 47.73 -1.09
CA GLU A 190 36.32 48.26 -2.47
C GLU A 190 36.88 47.24 -3.48
N SER A 191 36.34 47.31 -4.69
CA SER A 191 36.97 47.03 -6.00
C SER A 191 37.11 45.58 -6.53
N TYR A 192 36.28 45.32 -7.55
CA TYR A 192 36.45 44.52 -8.79
C TYR A 192 37.53 43.42 -8.87
N ARG A 193 37.11 42.18 -9.18
CA ARG A 193 37.46 41.47 -10.44
C ARG A 193 36.79 40.11 -10.56
N SER A 194 36.25 39.87 -11.74
CA SER A 194 35.66 38.63 -12.23
C SER A 194 36.67 37.47 -12.20
N ALA A 195 36.25 36.31 -11.67
CA ALA A 195 36.83 35.02 -12.03
C ALA A 195 35.68 34.01 -12.20
N SER A 196 35.49 33.61 -13.45
CA SER A 196 34.58 32.56 -13.89
C SER A 196 34.98 31.22 -13.26
N LEU A 197 34.05 30.61 -12.50
CA LEU A 197 34.08 29.20 -12.10
C LEU A 197 32.76 28.56 -12.57
N ASN A 198 32.61 28.45 -13.90
CA ASN A 198 31.60 27.59 -14.51
C ASN A 198 32.21 26.19 -14.64
N GLY A 199 31.70 25.22 -13.87
CA GLY A 199 32.09 23.81 -14.04
C GLY A 199 31.37 22.78 -13.18
N ALA A 200 30.77 23.14 -12.04
CA ALA A 200 30.20 22.16 -11.09
C ALA A 200 28.67 22.27 -10.86
N SER A 201 27.96 23.24 -11.44
CA SER A 201 26.65 23.66 -10.90
C SER A 201 25.41 22.98 -11.49
N GLY A 202 25.50 22.30 -12.65
CA GLY A 202 24.33 21.69 -13.30
C GLY A 202 23.86 20.39 -12.64
N SER A 203 24.79 19.47 -12.36
CA SER A 203 24.48 18.16 -11.77
C SER A 203 24.02 18.27 -10.31
N GLU A 204 24.65 19.16 -9.53
CA GLU A 204 24.29 19.38 -8.13
C GLU A 204 22.94 20.07 -7.96
N ARG A 205 22.63 21.08 -8.80
CA ARG A 205 21.29 21.70 -8.83
C ARG A 205 20.22 20.70 -9.25
N MET A 206 20.50 19.83 -10.22
CA MET A 206 19.53 18.83 -10.68
C MET A 206 19.28 17.76 -9.62
N LYS A 207 20.33 17.32 -8.90
CA LYS A 207 20.21 16.43 -7.74
C LYS A 207 19.47 17.10 -6.57
N SER A 208 19.72 18.38 -6.30
CA SER A 208 19.02 19.11 -5.22
C SER A 208 17.54 19.30 -5.53
N VAL A 209 17.19 19.60 -6.78
CA VAL A 209 15.79 19.69 -7.24
C VAL A 209 15.10 18.33 -7.16
N GLY A 210 15.77 17.25 -7.59
CA GLY A 210 15.26 15.88 -7.46
C GLY A 210 14.98 15.49 -6.01
N TRP A 211 15.90 15.79 -5.10
CA TRP A 211 15.73 15.53 -3.66
C TRP A 211 14.57 16.34 -3.06
N MET A 212 14.48 17.64 -3.38
CA MET A 212 13.37 18.48 -2.93
C MET A 212 12.01 18.00 -3.43
N ASN A 213 11.93 17.50 -4.67
CA ASN A 213 10.71 16.95 -5.23
C ASN A 213 10.32 15.64 -4.53
N ARG A 214 11.28 14.73 -4.32
CA ARG A 214 11.04 13.48 -3.57
C ARG A 214 10.52 13.77 -2.15
N ARG A 215 11.15 14.71 -1.44
CA ARG A 215 10.73 15.13 -0.09
C ARG A 215 9.30 15.69 -0.09
N ARG A 216 8.95 16.53 -1.07
CA ARG A 216 7.58 17.06 -1.21
C ARG A 216 6.56 15.97 -1.43
N VAL A 217 6.85 14.99 -2.29
CA VAL A 217 5.99 13.82 -2.50
C VAL A 217 5.80 13.03 -1.21
N GLN A 218 6.88 12.77 -0.47
CA GLN A 218 6.82 12.06 0.82
C GLN A 218 5.96 12.79 1.86
N ILE A 219 6.10 14.11 1.98
CA ILE A 219 5.27 14.93 2.87
C ILE A 219 3.79 14.87 2.44
N ALA A 220 3.50 14.96 1.14
CA ALA A 220 2.15 14.84 0.64
C ALA A 220 1.56 13.44 0.92
N THR A 221 2.36 12.38 0.75
CA THR A 221 1.97 11.01 1.07
C THR A 221 1.61 10.85 2.55
N VAL A 222 2.42 11.40 3.46
CA VAL A 222 2.09 11.43 4.90
C VAL A 222 0.75 12.13 5.16
N GLY A 223 0.51 13.28 4.51
CA GLY A 223 -0.77 14.00 4.61
C GLY A 223 -1.97 13.19 4.12
N LEU A 224 -1.80 12.42 3.04
CA LEU A 224 -2.83 11.53 2.52
C LEU A 224 -3.14 10.36 3.46
N ILE A 225 -2.10 9.72 4.03
CA ILE A 225 -2.28 8.66 5.04
C ILE A 225 -3.07 9.23 6.22
N GLN A 226 -2.64 10.39 6.75
CA GLN A 226 -3.31 11.05 7.87
C GLN A 226 -4.79 11.36 7.56
N SER A 227 -5.08 11.85 6.35
CA SER A 227 -6.46 12.10 5.91
C SER A 227 -7.30 10.82 5.88
N ASN A 228 -6.75 9.71 5.39
CA ASN A 228 -7.47 8.43 5.33
C ASN A 228 -7.75 7.87 6.73
N VAL A 229 -6.79 7.95 7.65
CA VAL A 229 -6.97 7.54 9.06
C VAL A 229 -8.11 8.32 9.71
N LEU A 230 -8.10 9.65 9.60
CA LEU A 230 -9.17 10.49 10.17
C LEU A 230 -10.55 10.16 9.58
N LYS A 231 -10.62 9.90 8.27
CA LYS A 231 -11.87 9.49 7.63
C LYS A 231 -12.35 8.13 8.13
N ALA A 232 -11.45 7.17 8.29
CA ALA A 232 -11.78 5.84 8.80
C ALA A 232 -12.29 5.91 10.26
N GLU A 233 -11.61 6.66 11.12
CA GLU A 233 -12.03 6.87 12.52
C GLU A 233 -13.41 7.52 12.62
N ASN A 234 -13.68 8.53 11.80
CA ASN A 234 -14.98 9.20 11.78
C ASN A 234 -16.12 8.24 11.41
N VAL A 235 -15.91 7.38 10.41
CA VAL A 235 -16.89 6.35 10.03
C VAL A 235 -17.09 5.34 11.17
N TYR A 236 -16.00 4.88 11.78
CA TYR A 236 -16.05 3.94 12.91
C TYR A 236 -16.85 4.52 14.10
N VAL A 237 -16.60 5.77 14.48
CA VAL A 237 -17.34 6.46 15.54
C VAL A 237 -18.82 6.60 15.19
N CYS A 238 -19.14 6.91 13.93
CA CYS A 238 -20.53 7.00 13.49
C CYS A 238 -21.25 5.65 13.53
N PHE A 239 -20.56 4.57 13.16
CA PHE A 239 -21.07 3.21 13.25
C PHE A 239 -21.37 2.82 14.70
N LEU A 240 -20.44 3.07 15.63
CA LEU A 240 -20.65 2.82 17.05
C LEU A 240 -21.84 3.59 17.63
N LYS A 241 -21.99 4.88 17.26
CA LYS A 241 -23.15 5.69 17.69
C LYS A 241 -24.47 5.11 17.19
N ARG A 242 -24.51 4.55 15.97
CA ARG A 242 -25.73 3.89 15.44
C ARG A 242 -26.05 2.59 16.17
N GLN A 243 -25.04 1.78 16.48
CA GLN A 243 -25.23 0.55 17.25
C GLN A 243 -25.75 0.84 18.65
N LEU A 244 -25.18 1.83 19.35
CA LEU A 244 -25.65 2.25 20.68
C LEU A 244 -27.11 2.72 20.66
N LYS A 245 -27.52 3.47 19.62
CA LYS A 245 -28.92 3.90 19.43
C LYS A 245 -29.89 2.77 19.10
N ALA A 246 -29.41 1.64 18.61
CA ALA A 246 -30.26 0.48 18.32
C ALA A 246 -30.45 -0.43 19.55
N ILE A 247 -29.58 -0.28 20.55
CA ILE A 247 -29.59 -1.06 21.80
C ILE A 247 -30.35 -0.33 22.92
N LEU A 248 -30.36 1.01 22.88
CA LEU A 248 -31.08 1.90 23.79
C LEU A 248 -32.46 2.26 23.24
#